data_AF-S7WT40-F1
#
_entry.id   AF-S7WT40-F1
#
_cell.length_a   1.000
_cell.length_b   1.000
_cell.length_c   1.000
_cell.angle_alpha   90.00
_cell.angle_beta   90.00
_cell.angle_gamma   90.00
#
_symmetry.space_group_name_H-M   'P 1'
#
loop_
_entity.id
_entity.type
_entity.pdbx_description
1 polymer ?
#
loop_
_entity_poly.entity_id
_entity_poly.type
_entity_poly.pdbx_seq_one_letter_code
_entity_poly.pdbx_strand_id
1 'polypeptide(L)' 'MKRAEEKGLAKVEIHDLRDYGIGKQKTVDGYAFGGGAGMVMMIEPIANCIDSLKN' A
#
# COMPACT_ATOMS: atom_id res chain seq x y z
N MET A 1 14.72 -12.98 -6.29
CA MET A 1 14.83 -11.52 -6.37
C MET A 1 16.26 -11.08 -6.61
N LYS A 2 17.19 -11.15 -5.64
CA LYS A 2 18.61 -10.72 -5.79
C LYS A 2 19.29 -11.07 -7.13
N ARG A 3 19.30 -12.35 -7.53
CA ARG A 3 19.91 -12.79 -8.80
C ARG A 3 19.26 -12.17 -10.06
N ALA A 4 17.95 -11.90 -10.02
CA ALA A 4 17.23 -11.30 -11.14
C ALA A 4 17.50 -9.79 -11.23
N GLU A 5 17.57 -9.11 -10.08
CA GLU A 5 17.98 -7.70 -9.98
C GLU A 5 19.42 -7.49 -10.43
N GLU A 6 20.37 -8.30 -9.95
CA GLU A 6 21.79 -8.25 -10.35
C GLU A 6 21.99 -8.49 -11.85
N LYS A 7 21.08 -9.24 -12.48
CA LYS A 7 21.09 -9.50 -13.93
C LYS A 7 20.27 -8.48 -14.74
N GLY A 8 19.68 -7.47 -14.10
CA GLY A 8 18.85 -6.46 -14.74
C GLY A 8 17.54 -6.99 -15.34
N LEU A 9 17.07 -8.16 -14.91
CA LEU A 9 15.87 -8.82 -15.43
C LEU A 9 14.59 -8.41 -14.69
N ALA A 10 14.73 -7.82 -13.50
CA ALA A 10 13.62 -7.33 -12.70
C ALA A 10 14.09 -6.16 -11.82
N LYS A 11 13.18 -5.24 -11.53
CA LYS A 11 13.35 -4.15 -10.56
C LYS A 11 12.27 -4.31 -9.48
N VAL A 12 12.65 -4.11 -8.22
CA VAL A 12 11.72 -4.09 -7.10
C VAL A 12 11.68 -2.67 -6.53
N GLU A 13 10.48 -2.13 -6.39
CA GLU A 13 10.23 -0.85 -5.75
C GLU A 13 9.30 -1.07 -4.57
N ILE A 14 9.61 -0.43 -3.44
CA ILE A 14 8.83 -0.53 -2.20
C ILE A 14 8.12 0.80 -2.00
N HIS A 15 6.81 0.75 -1.86
CA HIS A 15 5.98 1.92 -1.58
C HIS A 15 5.35 1.74 -0.21
N ASP A 16 5.62 2.68 0.72
CA ASP A 16 4.94 2.71 2.01
C ASP A 16 3.53 3.27 1.81
N LEU A 17 2.53 2.44 2.10
CA LEU A 17 1.13 2.84 1.94
C LEU A 17 0.73 4.00 2.86
N ARG A 18 1.48 4.24 3.95
CA ARG A 18 1.23 5.38 4.84
C ARG A 18 1.43 6.72 4.14
N ASP A 19 2.21 6.80 3.06
CA ASP A 19 2.33 8.03 2.29
C ASP A 19 1.04 8.42 1.56
N TYR A 20 0.11 7.47 1.42
CA TYR A 20 -1.23 7.66 0.86
C TYR A 20 -2.33 7.57 1.92
N GLY A 21 -1.95 7.51 3.21
CA GLY A 21 -2.87 7.39 4.33
C GLY A 21 -3.67 8.67 4.60
N ILE A 22 -4.83 8.52 5.24
CA ILE A 22 -5.80 9.61 5.44
C ILE A 22 -5.53 10.36 6.74
N GLY A 23 -5.67 11.69 6.69
CA GLY A 23 -5.59 12.59 7.84
C GLY A 23 -4.19 12.71 8.44
N LYS A 24 -4.08 13.40 9.59
CA LYS A 24 -2.79 13.74 10.22
C LYS A 24 -1.97 12.50 10.61
N GLN A 25 -2.62 11.39 10.96
CA GLN A 25 -1.96 10.16 11.42
C GLN A 25 -1.61 9.19 10.28
N LYS A 26 -1.95 9.53 9.03
CA LYS A 26 -1.73 8.67 7.86
C LYS A 26 -2.37 7.30 8.04
N THR A 27 -3.65 7.26 8.43
CA THR A 27 -4.39 6.01 8.69
C THR A 27 -4.61 5.24 7.38
N VAL A 28 -4.37 3.92 7.40
CA VAL A 28 -4.48 3.06 6.22
C VAL A 28 -5.50 1.92 6.37
N ASP A 29 -6.03 1.74 7.57
CA ASP A 29 -6.95 0.69 7.95
C ASP A 29 -8.15 1.25 8.72
N GLY A 30 -9.25 0.50 8.74
CA GLY A 30 -10.47 0.84 9.45
C GLY A 30 -11.15 -0.40 10.02
N TYR A 31 -12.23 -0.17 10.77
CA TYR A 31 -13.03 -1.27 11.32
C TYR A 31 -13.72 -2.06 10.21
N ALA A 32 -13.78 -3.38 10.38
CA ALA A 32 -14.56 -4.25 9.51
C ALA A 32 -16.07 -4.01 9.71
N PHE A 33 -16.81 -3.91 8.61
CA PHE A 33 -18.27 -4.00 8.66
C PHE A 33 -18.70 -5.39 9.14
N GLY A 34 -19.72 -5.45 9.99
CA GLY A 34 -20.14 -6.70 10.65
C GLY A 34 -19.42 -7.00 11.97
N GLY A 35 -18.45 -6.17 12.36
CA GLY A 35 -17.73 -6.29 13.64
C GLY A 35 -16.66 -7.38 13.65
N GLY A 36 -16.24 -7.77 14.85
CA GLY A 36 -15.13 -8.70 15.07
C GLY A 36 -13.84 -7.98 15.48
N ALA A 37 -12.89 -8.76 16.01
CA ALA A 37 -11.57 -8.23 16.36
C ALA A 37 -10.70 -8.08 15.11
N GLY A 38 -9.98 -6.95 15.02
CA GLY A 38 -9.07 -6.67 13.91
C GLY A 38 -9.47 -5.45 13.09
N MET A 39 -8.67 -5.18 12.05
CA MET A 39 -8.81 -4.04 11.15
C MET A 39 -8.73 -4.53 9.71
N VAL A 40 -9.30 -3.76 8.79
CA VAL A 40 -9.28 -4.01 7.35
C VAL A 40 -8.65 -2.82 6.65
N MET A 41 -7.75 -3.08 5.70
CA MET A 41 -7.14 -2.03 4.89
C MET A 41 -8.21 -1.23 4.15
N MET A 42 -8.12 0.09 4.21
CA MET A 42 -9.01 0.98 3.47
C MET A 42 -8.64 0.99 1.99
N ILE A 43 -9.65 1.13 1.13
CA ILE A 43 -9.44 1.15 -0.33
C ILE A 43 -8.74 2.42 -0.81
N GLU A 44 -9.00 3.56 -0.17
CA GLU A 44 -8.52 4.87 -0.65
C GLU A 44 -6.99 4.98 -0.70
N PRO A 45 -6.23 4.68 0.37
CA PRO A 45 -4.76 4.68 0.30
C PRO A 45 -4.20 3.73 -0.75
N ILE A 46 -4.84 2.56 -0.94
CA ILE A 46 -4.42 1.56 -1.94
C ILE A 46 -4.65 2.09 -3.36
N ALA A 47 -5.84 2.63 -3.62
CA ALA A 47 -6.19 3.20 -4.92
C ALA A 47 -5.28 4.39 -5.26
N ASN A 48 -5.05 5.30 -4.31
CA ASN A 48 -4.16 6.45 -4.48
C ASN A 48 -2.71 6.01 -4.79
N CYS A 49 -2.21 4.98 -4.10
CA CYS A 49 -0.89 4.41 -4.38
C CYS A 49 -0.83 3.85 -5.81
N ILE A 50 -1.80 3.02 -6.20
CA ILE A 50 -1.86 2.45 -7.55
C ILE A 50 -1.94 3.54 -8.62
N ASP A 51 -2.78 4.55 -8.42
CA ASP A 51 -2.94 5.66 -9.37
C ASP A 51 -1.66 6.49 -9.53
N SER A 52 -0.90 6.66 -8.44
CA SER A 52 0.40 7.34 -8.50
C SER A 52 1.45 6.59 -9.35
N LEU A 53 1.29 5.28 -9.54
CA LEU A 53 2.21 4.41 -10.29
C LEU A 53 1.86 4.23 -11.77
N LYS A 54 0.73 4.80 -12.24
CA LYS A 54 0.26 4.62 -13.62
C LYS A 54 1.01 5.46 -14.67
N ASN A 55 2.03 6.23 -14.29
CA ASN A 55 2.78 7.12 -15.19
C ASN A 55 4.28 6.79 -15.24
#